data_AF-A0A417LQC5-F1
#
_entry.id   AF-A0A417LQC5-F1
#
_cell.length_a   1.000
_cell.length_b   1.000
_cell.length_c   1.000
_cell.angle_alpha   90.00
_cell.angle_beta   90.00
_cell.angle_gamma   90.00
#
_symmetry.space_group_name_H-M   'P 1'
#
loop_
_entity.id
_entity.type
_entity.pdbx_description
1 polymer ?
#
loop_
_entity_poly.entity_id
_entity_poly.type
_entity_poly.pdbx_seq_one_letter_code
_entity_poly.pdbx_strand_id
1 'polypeptide(L)'
;MFSHQSLEPADPYAKPAYSLDELKSFQQQENTAQLIFIAEQYLGRTLSPADMKSILFFTDKLHFSDDLIDYLLQYCVERGKKDFRYIEKVAIAWAEAGITTPAQAEGHVSRYDKNVYSIMNALGKTNTPARNELTYIRRWTEEFCFELDVILEACGRTVLATDRHRFAYADSILAAWYKAGVRHVADIARLDSSYQKERASRPARSGSTAEYNSFMHSSYDFDALEEALLKQ
;
A
#
# COMPACT_ATOMS: atom_id res chain seq x y z
N MET A 1 -7.46 -36.31 -29.05
CA MET A 1 -7.81 -35.07 -28.33
C MET A 1 -7.03 -35.07 -27.04
N PHE A 2 -5.84 -34.47 -27.03
CA PHE A 2 -5.09 -34.24 -25.79
C PHE A 2 -5.50 -32.85 -25.30
N SER A 3 -6.28 -32.83 -24.23
CA SER A 3 -6.61 -31.59 -23.51
C SER A 3 -5.31 -30.98 -23.01
N HIS A 4 -4.92 -29.84 -23.59
CA HIS A 4 -3.94 -28.96 -23.00
C HIS A 4 -4.53 -28.44 -21.69
N GLN A 5 -4.14 -29.07 -20.59
CA GLN A 5 -4.32 -28.49 -19.27
C GLN A 5 -3.28 -27.38 -19.14
N SER A 6 -3.71 -26.15 -19.34
CA SER A 6 -2.94 -24.96 -19.03
C SER A 6 -2.66 -24.97 -17.53
N LEU A 7 -1.45 -25.36 -17.14
CA LEU A 7 -0.93 -25.12 -15.80
C LEU A 7 -0.77 -23.60 -15.68
N GLU A 8 -1.66 -22.96 -14.93
CA GLU A 8 -1.42 -21.58 -14.48
C GLU A 8 -0.06 -21.54 -13.77
N PRO A 9 0.74 -20.46 -13.94
CA PRO A 9 2.00 -20.35 -13.23
C PRO A 9 1.70 -20.40 -11.74
N ALA A 10 2.22 -21.44 -11.06
CA ALA A 10 2.11 -21.55 -9.62
C ALA A 10 2.66 -20.26 -9.00
N ASP A 11 1.85 -19.62 -8.15
CA ASP A 11 2.26 -18.42 -7.42
C ASP A 11 3.59 -18.71 -6.71
N PRO A 12 4.69 -17.98 -7.05
CA PRO A 12 6.01 -18.26 -6.51
C PRO A 12 6.10 -18.10 -4.99
N TYR A 13 5.10 -17.45 -4.38
CA TYR A 13 5.02 -17.22 -2.94
C TYR A 13 3.91 -18.04 -2.26
N ALA A 14 3.31 -19.01 -2.95
CA ALA A 14 2.33 -19.90 -2.35
C ALA A 14 2.98 -20.89 -1.36
N LYS A 15 2.44 -20.92 -0.13
CA LYS A 15 2.90 -21.85 0.92
C LYS A 15 2.65 -23.31 0.50
N PRO A 16 3.69 -24.16 0.43
CA PRO A 16 3.54 -25.57 0.12
C PRO A 16 2.82 -26.32 1.23
N ALA A 17 2.20 -27.44 0.84
CA ALA A 17 1.65 -28.40 1.79
C ALA A 17 2.76 -29.27 2.40
N TYR A 18 3.46 -28.74 3.40
CA TYR A 18 4.51 -29.49 4.10
C TYR A 18 3.97 -30.73 4.83
N SER A 19 4.64 -31.85 4.60
CA SER A 19 4.42 -33.14 5.26
C SER A 19 4.93 -33.14 6.71
N LEU A 20 4.54 -34.17 7.47
CA LEU A 20 5.02 -34.33 8.84
C LEU A 20 6.51 -34.69 8.91
N ASP A 21 7.04 -35.37 7.88
CA ASP A 21 8.44 -35.77 7.86
C ASP A 21 9.34 -34.58 7.51
N GLU A 22 8.94 -33.72 6.58
CA GLU A 22 9.64 -32.45 6.33
C GLU A 22 9.66 -31.56 7.58
N LEU A 23 8.56 -31.51 8.34
CA LEU A 23 8.51 -30.75 9.58
C LEU A 23 9.45 -31.31 10.66
N LYS A 24 9.55 -32.63 10.79
CA LYS A 24 10.49 -33.28 11.71
C LYS A 24 11.94 -33.05 11.31
N SER A 25 12.25 -33.18 10.03
CA SER A 25 13.59 -32.92 9.51
C SER A 25 14.00 -31.46 9.75
N PHE A 26 13.07 -30.52 9.56
CA PHE A 26 13.29 -29.11 9.87
C PHE A 26 13.62 -28.90 11.36
N GLN A 27 12.83 -29.48 12.27
CA GLN A 27 13.05 -29.38 13.73
C GLN A 27 14.38 -29.98 14.20
N GLN A 28 14.96 -30.93 13.46
CA GLN A 28 16.23 -31.58 13.80
C GLN A 28 17.46 -30.77 13.39
N GLN A 29 17.29 -29.69 12.61
CA GLN A 29 18.38 -28.80 12.25
C GLN A 29 18.72 -27.87 13.43
N GLU A 30 20.01 -27.72 13.76
CA GLU A 30 20.46 -26.94 14.93
C GLU A 30 19.99 -25.48 14.87
N ASN A 31 20.12 -24.81 13.72
CA ASN A 31 19.69 -23.42 13.55
C ASN A 31 18.16 -23.25 13.75
N THR A 32 17.38 -24.26 13.37
CA THR A 32 15.92 -24.24 13.50
C THR A 32 15.47 -24.28 14.95
N ALA A 33 16.17 -25.05 15.81
CA ALA A 33 15.82 -25.14 17.23
C ALA A 33 15.95 -23.77 17.92
N GLN A 34 17.00 -23.01 17.58
CA GLN A 34 17.19 -21.65 18.09
C GLN A 34 16.11 -20.69 17.58
N LEU A 35 15.77 -20.74 16.29
CA LEU A 35 14.73 -19.89 15.70
C LEU A 35 13.33 -20.19 16.30
N ILE A 36 13.00 -21.46 16.51
CA ILE A 36 11.77 -21.88 17.19
C ILE A 36 11.73 -21.31 18.61
N PHE A 37 12.81 -21.46 19.37
CA PHE A 37 12.89 -20.96 20.74
C PHE A 37 12.68 -19.44 20.80
N ILE A 38 13.35 -18.68 19.93
CA ILE A 38 13.21 -17.24 19.83
C ILE A 38 11.76 -16.85 19.47
N ALA A 39 11.16 -17.53 18.49
CA ALA A 39 9.77 -17.30 18.11
C ALA A 39 8.80 -17.51 19.29
N GLU A 40 8.97 -18.59 20.05
CA GLU A 40 8.17 -18.86 21.25
C GLU A 40 8.31 -17.77 22.32
N GLN A 41 9.51 -17.24 22.51
CA GLN A 41 9.75 -16.12 23.43
C GLN A 41 8.99 -14.86 23.01
N TYR A 42 9.04 -14.47 21.73
CA TYR A 42 8.29 -13.31 21.24
C TYR A 42 6.78 -13.50 21.33
N LEU A 43 6.30 -14.69 21.00
CA LEU A 43 4.87 -14.99 20.99
C LEU A 43 4.32 -15.15 22.41
N GLY A 44 5.13 -15.61 23.37
CA GLY A 44 4.72 -15.93 24.73
C GLY A 44 3.88 -17.19 24.82
N ARG A 45 4.02 -18.09 23.84
CA ARG A 45 3.34 -19.39 23.77
C ARG A 45 4.19 -20.38 22.99
N THR A 46 3.93 -21.67 23.17
CA THR A 46 4.52 -22.71 22.34
C THR A 46 4.01 -22.63 20.90
N LEU A 47 4.86 -23.02 19.95
CA LEU A 47 4.47 -23.10 18.55
C LEU A 47 3.64 -24.35 18.27
N SER A 48 2.57 -24.16 17.51
CA SER A 48 1.81 -25.27 16.95
C SER A 48 2.51 -25.83 15.69
N PRO A 49 2.17 -27.04 15.24
CA PRO A 49 2.68 -27.57 13.97
C PRO A 49 2.37 -26.66 12.77
N ALA A 50 1.26 -25.90 12.81
CA ALA A 50 0.92 -24.94 11.76
C ALA A 50 1.87 -23.73 11.74
N ASP A 51 2.24 -23.23 12.92
CA ASP A 51 3.20 -22.13 13.08
C ASP A 51 4.60 -22.56 12.60
N MET A 52 5.02 -23.77 12.98
CA MET A 52 6.31 -24.32 12.52
C MET A 52 6.37 -24.49 11.01
N LYS A 53 5.24 -24.85 10.37
CA LYS A 53 5.15 -24.86 8.89
C LYS A 53 5.29 -23.46 8.29
N SER A 54 4.89 -22.40 9.00
CA SER A 54 5.08 -21.02 8.54
C SER A 54 6.54 -20.61 8.64
N ILE A 55 7.24 -20.99 9.71
CA ILE A 55 8.68 -20.73 9.82
C ILE A 55 9.44 -21.49 8.72
N LEU A 56 9.11 -22.78 8.51
CA LEU A 56 9.66 -23.57 7.41
C LEU A 56 9.40 -22.91 6.05
N PHE A 57 8.20 -22.36 5.83
CA PHE A 57 7.88 -21.61 4.61
C PHE A 57 8.80 -20.41 4.38
N PHE A 58 9.13 -19.65 5.43
CA PHE A 58 10.01 -18.49 5.32
C PHE A 58 11.43 -18.89 4.90
N THR A 59 11.93 -20.01 5.41
CA THR A 59 13.27 -20.51 5.08
C THR A 59 13.30 -21.22 3.72
N ASP A 60 12.38 -22.16 3.46
CA ASP A 60 12.39 -23.02 2.27
C ASP A 60 11.93 -22.30 1.00
N LYS A 61 10.89 -21.47 1.07
CA LYS A 61 10.32 -20.80 -0.12
C LYS A 61 10.70 -19.35 -0.26
N LEU A 62 10.67 -18.58 0.83
CA LEU A 62 11.04 -17.17 0.75
C LEU A 62 12.55 -16.98 0.83
N HIS A 63 13.31 -18.03 1.16
CA HIS A 63 14.76 -18.01 1.31
C HIS A 63 15.25 -16.93 2.27
N PHE A 64 14.47 -16.64 3.31
CA PHE A 64 14.86 -15.68 4.33
C PHE A 64 15.96 -16.27 5.22
N SER A 65 16.92 -15.42 5.59
CA SER A 65 17.92 -15.75 6.60
C SER A 65 17.30 -15.76 8.00
N ASP A 66 17.92 -16.49 8.94
CA ASP A 66 17.46 -16.56 10.33
C ASP A 66 17.33 -15.15 10.95
N ASP A 67 18.29 -14.26 10.68
CA ASP A 67 18.27 -12.86 11.12
C ASP A 67 17.06 -12.07 10.57
N LEU A 68 16.66 -12.32 9.31
CA LEU A 68 15.51 -11.66 8.71
C LEU A 68 14.19 -12.20 9.29
N ILE A 69 14.12 -13.50 9.56
CA ILE A 69 12.95 -14.12 10.21
C ILE A 69 12.82 -13.61 11.65
N ASP A 70 13.93 -13.49 12.37
CA ASP A 70 13.97 -12.90 13.72
C ASP A 70 13.39 -11.46 13.71
N TYR A 71 13.93 -10.62 12.82
CA TYR A 71 13.44 -9.24 12.65
C TYR A 71 11.95 -9.18 12.24
N LEU A 72 11.50 -10.06 11.35
CA LEU A 72 10.09 -10.17 10.95
C LEU A 72 9.17 -10.47 12.14
N LEU A 73 9.58 -11.42 12.99
CA LEU A 73 8.83 -11.80 14.19
C LEU A 73 8.77 -10.65 15.19
N GLN A 74 9.92 -10.04 15.49
CA GLN A 74 10.02 -8.88 16.37
C GLN A 74 9.09 -7.75 15.87
N TYR A 75 9.21 -7.38 14.60
CA TYR A 75 8.40 -6.34 13.95
C TYR A 75 6.89 -6.59 14.10
N CYS A 76 6.44 -7.83 13.87
CA CYS A 76 5.03 -8.17 13.97
C CYS A 76 4.53 -8.16 15.42
N VAL A 77 5.36 -8.64 16.37
CA VAL A 77 5.01 -8.69 17.79
C VAL A 77 4.96 -7.31 18.43
N GLU A 78 5.90 -6.40 18.11
CA GLU A 78 5.88 -5.01 18.56
C GLU A 78 4.60 -4.27 18.14
N ARG A 79 4.01 -4.66 17.00
CA ARG A 79 2.71 -4.16 16.51
C ARG A 79 1.49 -4.91 17.04
N GLY A 80 1.69 -5.81 18.01
CA GLY A 80 0.65 -6.63 18.62
C GLY A 80 0.04 -7.68 17.68
N LYS A 81 0.73 -8.03 16.59
CA LYS A 81 0.28 -9.01 15.58
C LYS A 81 1.06 -10.32 15.72
N LYS A 82 0.60 -11.18 16.63
CA LYS A 82 1.19 -12.49 16.95
C LYS A 82 0.64 -13.67 16.14
N ASP A 83 -0.25 -13.41 15.19
CA ASP A 83 -0.89 -14.45 14.37
C ASP A 83 -0.04 -14.75 13.13
N PHE A 84 0.27 -16.04 12.91
CA PHE A 84 1.15 -16.44 11.80
C PHE A 84 0.56 -16.18 10.42
N ARG A 85 -0.76 -16.09 10.25
CA ARG A 85 -1.33 -15.68 8.95
C ARG A 85 -1.02 -14.22 8.66
N TYR A 86 -0.95 -13.37 9.68
CA TYR A 86 -0.49 -11.99 9.50
C TYR A 86 1.00 -11.94 9.19
N ILE A 87 1.82 -12.69 9.94
CA ILE A 87 3.27 -12.76 9.75
C ILE A 87 3.59 -13.25 8.34
N GLU A 88 2.90 -14.28 7.85
CA GLU A 88 3.03 -14.79 6.48
C GLU A 88 2.77 -13.71 5.43
N LYS A 89 1.73 -12.89 5.59
CA LYS A 89 1.44 -11.80 4.65
C LYS A 89 2.56 -10.77 4.60
N VAL A 90 3.13 -10.42 5.75
CA VAL A 90 4.27 -9.49 5.81
C VAL A 90 5.50 -10.12 5.16
N ALA A 91 5.74 -11.40 5.41
CA ALA A 91 6.85 -12.14 4.80
C ALA A 91 6.74 -12.18 3.28
N ILE A 92 5.56 -12.49 2.73
CA ILE A 92 5.30 -12.49 1.29
C ILE A 92 5.52 -11.10 0.71
N ALA A 93 4.97 -10.06 1.33
CA ALA A 93 5.17 -8.68 0.86
C ALA A 93 6.66 -8.27 0.86
N TRP A 94 7.45 -8.72 1.84
CA TRP A 94 8.89 -8.48 1.85
C TRP A 94 9.61 -9.25 0.74
N ALA A 95 9.21 -10.49 0.48
CA ALA A 95 9.78 -11.29 -0.61
C ALA A 95 9.43 -10.71 -1.99
N GLU A 96 8.20 -10.23 -2.19
CA GLU A 96 7.76 -9.51 -3.39
C GLU A 96 8.53 -8.19 -3.59
N ALA A 97 8.84 -7.50 -2.49
CA ALA A 97 9.67 -6.30 -2.50
C ALA A 97 11.19 -6.59 -2.65
N GLY A 98 11.60 -7.85 -2.75
CA GLY A 98 13.00 -8.26 -2.89
C GLY A 98 13.86 -8.01 -1.65
N ILE A 99 13.24 -7.95 -0.47
CA ILE A 99 13.92 -7.74 0.80
C ILE A 99 14.59 -9.05 1.25
N THR A 100 15.90 -8.99 1.47
CA THR A 100 16.72 -10.15 1.85
C THR A 100 17.53 -9.93 3.12
N THR A 101 17.54 -8.72 3.67
CA THR A 101 18.29 -8.38 4.89
C THR A 101 17.45 -7.59 5.89
N PRO A 102 17.73 -7.70 7.21
CA PRO A 102 17.03 -6.90 8.23
C PRO A 102 17.12 -5.39 7.98
N ALA A 103 18.27 -4.88 7.52
CA ALA A 103 18.45 -3.46 7.21
C ALA A 103 17.54 -2.98 6.06
N GLN A 104 17.34 -3.82 5.03
CA GLN A 104 16.38 -3.52 3.96
C GLN A 104 14.93 -3.53 4.49
N ALA A 105 14.59 -4.48 5.37
CA ALA A 105 13.29 -4.56 6.00
C ALA A 105 13.00 -3.32 6.87
N GLU A 106 13.95 -2.90 7.71
CA GLU A 106 13.87 -1.69 8.52
C GLU A 106 13.69 -0.45 7.65
N GLY A 107 14.48 -0.32 6.58
CA GLY A 107 14.34 0.76 5.61
C GLY A 107 12.96 0.78 4.94
N HIS A 108 12.43 -0.38 4.57
CA HIS A 108 11.10 -0.52 3.99
C HIS A 108 9.99 -0.13 4.97
N VAL A 109 10.06 -0.62 6.21
CA VAL A 109 9.12 -0.27 7.29
C VAL A 109 9.16 1.22 7.59
N SER A 110 10.35 1.81 7.73
CA SER A 110 10.52 3.24 7.99
C SER A 110 9.94 4.10 6.87
N ARG A 111 10.15 3.71 5.60
CA ARG A 111 9.54 4.38 4.45
C ARG A 111 8.01 4.27 4.48
N TYR A 112 7.47 3.08 4.74
CA TYR A 112 6.02 2.89 4.86
C TYR A 112 5.42 3.78 5.95
N ASP A 113 6.01 3.81 7.14
CA ASP A 113 5.51 4.64 8.25
C ASP A 113 5.59 6.14 7.91
N LYS A 114 6.66 6.59 7.23
CA LYS A 114 6.77 7.96 6.70
C LYS A 114 5.71 8.27 5.65
N ASN A 115 5.43 7.36 4.72
CA ASN A 115 4.40 7.54 3.70
C ASN A 115 3.02 7.65 4.34
N VAL A 116 2.69 6.75 5.26
CA VAL A 116 1.43 6.79 6.04
C VAL A 116 1.30 8.13 6.77
N TYR A 117 2.35 8.57 7.44
CA TYR A 117 2.36 9.86 8.13
C TYR A 117 2.14 11.04 7.17
N SER A 118 2.87 11.10 6.05
CA SER A 118 2.72 12.15 5.04
C SER A 118 1.30 12.19 4.46
N ILE A 119 0.71 11.04 4.17
CA ILE A 119 -0.64 10.93 3.63
C ILE A 119 -1.68 11.40 4.65
N MET A 120 -1.56 10.95 5.91
CA MET A 120 -2.43 11.41 7.01
C MET A 120 -2.38 12.92 7.17
N ASN A 121 -1.17 13.48 7.20
CA ASN A 121 -0.96 14.91 7.35
C ASN A 121 -1.52 15.69 6.16
N ALA A 122 -1.32 15.20 4.93
CA ALA A 122 -1.89 15.79 3.73
C ALA A 122 -3.42 15.78 3.71
N LEU A 123 -4.06 14.81 4.38
CA LEU A 123 -5.51 14.77 4.57
C LEU A 123 -5.97 15.54 5.83
N GLY A 124 -5.07 16.28 6.47
CA GLY A 124 -5.32 17.13 7.64
C GLY A 124 -5.51 16.35 8.95
N LYS A 125 -4.88 15.17 9.06
CA LYS A 125 -4.88 14.35 10.28
C LYS A 125 -3.47 14.20 10.83
N THR A 126 -3.31 14.46 12.12
CA THR A 126 -2.02 14.39 12.83
C THR A 126 -1.94 13.21 13.79
N ASN A 127 -3.04 12.48 13.97
CA ASN A 127 -3.14 11.33 14.84
C ASN A 127 -2.76 10.02 14.12
N THR A 128 -2.54 8.96 14.89
CA THR A 128 -2.34 7.61 14.35
C THR A 128 -3.54 7.18 13.51
N PRO A 129 -3.33 6.63 12.29
CA PRO A 129 -4.42 6.19 11.42
C PRO A 129 -5.31 5.18 12.11
N ALA A 130 -6.63 5.39 11.99
CA ALA A 130 -7.60 4.36 12.31
C ALA A 130 -7.50 3.20 11.30
N ARG A 131 -8.03 2.03 11.68
CA ARG A 131 -7.92 0.81 10.86
C ARG A 131 -8.51 0.98 9.46
N ASN A 132 -9.63 1.69 9.34
CA ASN A 132 -10.26 1.99 8.05
C ASN A 132 -9.42 2.97 7.21
N GLU A 133 -8.78 3.96 7.83
CA GLU A 133 -7.87 4.89 7.16
C GLU A 133 -6.65 4.14 6.61
N LEU A 134 -6.08 3.24 7.41
CA LEU A 134 -4.97 2.39 6.99
C LEU A 134 -5.36 1.48 5.81
N THR A 135 -6.61 0.98 5.75
CA THR A 135 -7.09 0.19 4.61
C THR A 135 -7.03 1.00 3.30
N TYR A 136 -7.43 2.28 3.33
CA TYR A 136 -7.30 3.13 2.14
C TYR A 136 -5.84 3.33 1.73
N ILE A 137 -4.98 3.66 2.70
CA ILE A 137 -3.56 3.92 2.42
C ILE A 137 -2.87 2.68 1.84
N ARG A 138 -3.16 1.49 2.39
CA ARG A 138 -2.68 0.22 1.83
C ARG A 138 -3.20 -0.01 0.43
N ARG A 139 -4.48 0.28 0.17
CA ARG A 139 -5.03 0.16 -1.19
C ARG A 139 -4.28 1.03 -2.20
N TRP A 140 -3.94 2.26 -1.83
CA TRP A 140 -3.26 3.20 -2.72
C TRP A 140 -1.81 2.81 -2.99
N THR A 141 -1.12 2.27 -1.97
CA THR A 141 0.31 1.94 -2.02
C THR A 141 0.59 0.50 -2.50
N GLU A 142 -0.27 -0.45 -2.14
CA GLU A 142 -0.08 -1.89 -2.41
C GLU A 142 -0.93 -2.38 -3.58
N GLU A 143 -2.21 -1.99 -3.68
CA GLU A 143 -3.10 -2.46 -4.76
C GLU A 143 -2.98 -1.61 -6.03
N PHE A 144 -2.98 -0.29 -5.89
CA PHE A 144 -2.81 0.62 -7.02
C PHE A 144 -1.35 0.88 -7.38
N CYS A 145 -0.42 0.53 -6.48
CA CYS A 145 1.02 0.74 -6.63
C CYS A 145 1.37 2.19 -7.01
N PHE A 146 0.67 3.17 -6.44
CA PHE A 146 0.98 4.57 -6.68
C PHE A 146 2.19 5.03 -5.88
N GLU A 147 3.02 5.85 -6.52
CA GLU A 147 4.07 6.62 -5.85
C GLU A 147 3.46 7.66 -4.90
N LEU A 148 4.22 8.03 -3.87
CA LEU A 148 3.74 8.93 -2.81
C LEU A 148 3.30 10.29 -3.37
N ASP A 149 4.01 10.82 -4.38
CA ASP A 149 3.71 12.10 -5.01
C ASP A 149 2.32 12.13 -5.67
N VAL A 150 1.94 11.07 -6.37
CA VAL A 150 0.60 10.90 -6.95
C VAL A 150 -0.47 10.87 -5.85
N ILE A 151 -0.21 10.13 -4.76
CA ILE A 151 -1.16 10.07 -3.63
C ILE A 151 -1.31 11.44 -2.97
N LEU A 152 -0.21 12.16 -2.75
CA LEU A 152 -0.23 13.49 -2.16
C LEU A 152 -0.96 14.51 -3.04
N GLU A 153 -0.81 14.43 -4.36
CA GLU A 153 -1.56 15.26 -5.31
C GLU A 153 -3.08 15.02 -5.19
N ALA A 154 -3.52 13.76 -5.08
CA ALA A 154 -4.93 13.43 -4.83
C ALA A 154 -5.41 13.96 -3.46
N CYS A 155 -4.57 13.87 -2.43
CA CYS A 155 -4.87 14.41 -1.10
C CYS A 155 -5.01 15.94 -1.13
N GLY A 156 -4.13 16.64 -1.84
CA GLY A 156 -4.20 18.09 -2.03
C GLY A 156 -5.52 18.52 -2.68
N ARG A 157 -5.90 17.87 -3.79
CA ARG A 157 -7.21 18.10 -4.45
C ARG A 157 -8.39 17.83 -3.51
N THR A 158 -8.27 16.80 -2.69
CA THR A 158 -9.31 16.41 -1.73
C THR A 158 -9.54 17.49 -0.68
N VAL A 159 -8.47 18.01 -0.07
CA VAL A 159 -8.58 19.04 0.99
C VAL A 159 -9.16 20.34 0.44
N LEU A 160 -8.84 20.69 -0.81
CA LEU A 160 -9.44 21.85 -1.48
C LEU A 160 -10.92 21.65 -1.84
N ALA A 161 -11.34 20.41 -2.09
CA ALA A 161 -12.69 20.10 -2.53
C ALA A 161 -13.68 19.82 -1.38
N THR A 162 -13.23 19.20 -0.28
CA THR A 162 -14.11 18.79 0.81
C THR A 162 -13.45 18.78 2.18
N ASP A 163 -14.23 19.19 3.18
CA ASP A 163 -13.84 19.12 4.59
C ASP A 163 -14.26 17.80 5.26
N ARG A 164 -15.15 17.03 4.64
CA ARG A 164 -15.70 15.77 5.18
C ARG A 164 -15.40 14.59 4.25
N HIS A 165 -15.29 13.39 4.84
CA HIS A 165 -15.10 12.12 4.11
C HIS A 165 -13.87 12.13 3.18
N ARG A 166 -12.80 12.83 3.57
CA ARG A 166 -11.61 13.06 2.74
C ARG A 166 -11.00 11.77 2.19
N PHE A 167 -10.87 10.71 2.99
CA PHE A 167 -10.36 9.43 2.51
C PHE A 167 -11.19 8.83 1.36
N ALA A 168 -12.52 8.80 1.48
CA ALA A 168 -13.37 8.28 0.42
C ALA A 168 -13.32 9.14 -0.84
N TYR A 169 -13.17 10.46 -0.68
CA TYR A 169 -13.03 11.37 -1.81
C TYR A 169 -11.67 11.18 -2.53
N ALA A 170 -10.57 11.16 -1.79
CA ALA A 170 -9.23 10.88 -2.33
C ALA A 170 -9.18 9.51 -3.02
N ASP A 171 -9.81 8.51 -2.42
CA ASP A 171 -9.93 7.16 -2.96
C ASP A 171 -10.62 7.13 -4.33
N SER A 172 -11.66 7.96 -4.52
CA SER A 172 -12.36 8.07 -5.80
C SER A 172 -11.49 8.69 -6.90
N ILE A 173 -10.67 9.69 -6.57
CA ILE A 173 -9.70 10.30 -7.49
C ILE A 173 -8.67 9.24 -7.92
N LEU A 174 -8.06 8.58 -6.93
CA LEU A 174 -7.03 7.57 -7.16
C LEU A 174 -7.57 6.37 -7.94
N ALA A 175 -8.79 5.92 -7.66
CA ALA A 175 -9.43 4.86 -8.43
C ALA A 175 -9.70 5.26 -9.88
N ALA A 176 -10.04 6.53 -10.15
CA ALA A 176 -10.21 7.03 -11.50
C ALA A 176 -8.86 7.10 -12.25
N TRP A 177 -7.80 7.55 -11.59
CA TRP A 177 -6.45 7.59 -12.15
C TRP A 177 -5.88 6.19 -12.41
N TYR A 178 -6.15 5.24 -11.53
CA TYR A 178 -5.74 3.86 -11.70
C TYR A 178 -6.37 3.25 -12.97
N LYS A 179 -7.68 3.48 -13.17
CA LYS A 179 -8.40 3.07 -14.39
C LYS A 179 -7.89 3.79 -15.65
N ALA A 180 -7.42 5.02 -15.51
CA ALA A 180 -6.83 5.80 -16.60
C ALA A 180 -5.35 5.44 -16.87
N GLY A 181 -4.75 4.56 -16.07
CA GLY A 181 -3.37 4.12 -16.24
C GLY A 181 -2.31 5.15 -15.84
N VAL A 182 -2.65 6.09 -14.94
CA VAL A 182 -1.69 7.05 -14.37
C VAL A 182 -0.62 6.28 -13.59
N ARG A 183 0.65 6.64 -13.79
CA ARG A 183 1.77 6.12 -13.00
C ARG A 183 2.58 7.23 -12.35
N HIS A 184 2.62 8.41 -12.98
CA HIS A 184 3.39 9.55 -12.52
C HIS A 184 2.56 10.84 -12.51
N VAL A 185 2.98 11.83 -11.72
CA VAL A 185 2.31 13.14 -11.63
C VAL A 185 2.21 13.83 -13.00
N ALA A 186 3.16 13.59 -13.91
CA ALA A 186 3.12 14.10 -15.28
C ALA A 186 1.91 13.58 -16.10
N ASP A 187 1.40 12.39 -15.80
CA ASP A 187 0.23 11.82 -16.47
C ASP A 187 -1.05 12.55 -16.05
N ILE A 188 -1.09 13.05 -14.81
CA ILE A 188 -2.23 13.76 -14.24
C ILE A 188 -2.49 15.04 -15.03
N ALA A 189 -1.45 15.82 -15.35
CA ALA A 189 -1.57 17.06 -16.13
C ALA A 189 -2.19 16.83 -17.52
N ARG A 190 -1.84 15.71 -18.17
CA ARG A 190 -2.42 15.32 -19.47
C ARG A 190 -3.89 14.97 -19.35
N LEU A 191 -4.24 14.21 -18.30
CA LEU A 191 -5.62 13.86 -17.99
C LEU A 191 -6.46 15.11 -17.67
N ASP A 192 -5.96 16.01 -16.83
CA ASP A 192 -6.66 17.25 -16.49
C ASP A 192 -6.93 18.11 -17.72
N SER A 193 -5.94 18.25 -18.60
CA SER A 193 -6.09 18.97 -19.87
C SER A 193 -7.18 18.35 -20.75
N SER A 194 -7.26 17.02 -20.81
CA SER A 194 -8.29 16.30 -21.56
C SER A 194 -9.68 16.48 -20.92
N TYR A 195 -9.75 16.45 -19.59
CA TYR A 195 -10.98 16.59 -18.82
C TYR A 195 -11.56 18.01 -18.90
N GLN A 196 -10.70 19.03 -18.87
CA GLN A 196 -11.10 20.43 -19.09
C GLN A 196 -11.67 20.64 -20.50
N LYS A 197 -11.04 20.06 -21.53
CA LYS A 197 -11.54 20.12 -22.91
C LYS A 197 -12.89 19.41 -23.06
N GLU A 198 -13.06 18.22 -22.50
CA GLU A 198 -14.35 17.52 -22.50
C GLU A 198 -15.43 18.29 -21.72
N ARG A 199 -15.08 18.84 -20.55
CA ARG A 199 -16.00 19.65 -19.73
C ARG A 199 -16.44 20.91 -20.47
N ALA A 200 -15.53 21.60 -21.17
CA ALA A 200 -15.84 22.77 -22.00
C ALA A 200 -16.72 22.41 -23.22
N SER A 201 -16.61 21.19 -23.73
CA SER A 201 -17.43 20.70 -24.85
C SER A 201 -18.82 20.19 -24.45
N ARG A 202 -19.08 19.95 -23.16
CA ARG A 202 -20.37 19.45 -22.68
C ARG A 202 -21.37 20.60 -22.52
N PRO A 203 -22.60 20.47 -23.05
CA PRO A 203 -23.64 21.48 -22.85
C PRO A 203 -23.95 21.60 -21.35
N ALA A 204 -24.00 22.84 -20.85
CA ALA A 204 -24.29 23.13 -19.45
C ALA A 204 -25.64 22.49 -19.06
N ARG A 205 -25.61 21.57 -18.09
CA ARG A 205 -26.85 21.08 -17.47
C ARG A 205 -27.37 22.17 -16.53
N SER A 206 -28.53 22.73 -16.86
CA SER A 206 -29.24 23.70 -16.04
C SER A 206 -29.59 23.08 -14.67
N GLY A 207 -28.83 23.45 -13.65
CA GLY A 207 -29.02 23.02 -12.27
C GLY A 207 -28.17 23.89 -11.34
N SER A 208 -28.84 24.67 -10.49
CA SER A 208 -28.32 25.80 -9.71
C SER A 208 -27.12 25.52 -8.78
N THR A 209 -26.78 24.25 -8.53
CA THR A 209 -25.60 23.86 -7.72
C THR A 209 -24.31 23.80 -8.55
N ALA A 210 -24.40 23.56 -9.87
CA ALA A 210 -23.25 23.52 -10.76
C ALA A 210 -22.71 24.93 -11.09
N GLU A 211 -23.59 25.94 -11.13
CA GLU A 211 -23.22 27.35 -11.34
C GLU A 211 -22.41 27.91 -10.16
N TYR A 212 -22.77 27.58 -8.92
CA TYR A 212 -22.04 28.03 -7.74
C TYR A 212 -20.62 27.45 -7.65
N ASN A 213 -20.48 26.14 -7.90
CA ASN A 213 -19.16 25.48 -7.91
C ASN A 213 -18.31 25.87 -9.13
N SER A 214 -18.93 26.21 -10.27
CA SER A 214 -18.20 26.72 -11.43
C SER A 214 -17.73 28.16 -11.21
N PHE A 215 -18.49 28.98 -10.48
CA PHE A 215 -18.11 30.35 -10.13
C PHE A 215 -16.94 30.39 -9.16
N MET A 216 -16.97 29.58 -8.09
CA MET A 216 -15.91 29.53 -7.06
C MET A 216 -14.56 28.99 -7.58
N HIS A 217 -14.56 28.17 -8.63
CA HIS A 217 -13.33 27.62 -9.23
C HIS A 217 -12.84 28.39 -10.47
N SER A 218 -13.57 29.39 -10.97
CA SER A 218 -13.15 30.15 -12.17
C SER A 218 -12.36 31.42 -11.86
N SER A 219 -12.33 31.88 -10.62
CA SER A 219 -11.64 33.11 -10.26
C SER A 219 -10.35 32.81 -9.51
N TYR A 220 -9.23 32.75 -10.23
CA TYR A 220 -7.95 33.40 -9.89
C TYR A 220 -6.95 33.07 -11.01
N ASP A 221 -7.23 33.58 -12.20
CA ASP A 221 -6.22 33.73 -13.26
C ASP A 221 -5.43 35.01 -12.94
N PHE A 222 -4.33 34.82 -12.22
CA PHE A 222 -3.49 35.91 -11.71
C PHE A 222 -2.77 36.64 -12.85
N ASP A 223 -2.45 35.92 -13.93
CA ASP A 223 -1.74 36.43 -15.10
C ASP A 223 -2.64 37.42 -15.88
N ALA A 224 -3.93 37.13 -15.99
CA ALA A 224 -4.91 38.03 -16.62
C ALA A 224 -5.15 39.32 -15.81
N LEU A 225 -4.98 39.29 -14.49
CA LEU A 225 -5.10 40.46 -13.61
C LEU A 225 -3.85 41.36 -13.66
N GLU A 226 -2.67 40.75 -13.75
CA GLU A 226 -1.40 41.48 -13.86
C GLU A 226 -1.29 42.25 -15.19
N GLU A 227 -1.74 41.65 -16.28
CA GLU A 227 -1.71 42.28 -17.62
C GLU A 227 -2.68 43.48 -17.75
N ALA A 228 -3.75 43.49 -16.95
CA ALA A 228 -4.72 44.60 -16.89
C ALA A 228 -4.19 45.79 -16.07
N LEU A 229 -3.37 45.55 -15.05
CA LEU A 229 -2.77 46.60 -14.20
C LEU A 229 -1.63 47.34 -14.90
N LEU A 230 -0.90 46.67 -15.80
CA LEU A 230 0.19 47.28 -16.59
C LEU A 230 -0.30 48.16 -17.76
N LYS A 231 -1.60 48.16 -18.05
CA LYS A 231 -2.22 48.94 -19.14
C LYS A 231 -2.93 50.23 -18.68
N GLN A 232 -2.73 50.67 -17.44
CA GLN A 232 -3.20 51.97 -16.93
C GLN A 232 -2.08 53.01 -16.86
#